data_AF-A0A2N2LN45-F1
#
_entry.id   AF-A0A2N2LN45-F1
#
_cell.length_a   1.000
_cell.length_b   1.000
_cell.length_c   1.000
_cell.angle_alpha   90.00
_cell.angle_beta   90.00
_cell.angle_gamma   90.00
#
_symmetry.space_group_name_H-M   'P 1'
#
loop_
_entity.id
_entity.type
_entity.pdbx_description
1 polymer ?
#
loop_
_entity_poly.entity_id
_entity_poly.type
_entity_poly.pdbx_seq_one_letter_code
_entity_poly.pdbx_strand_id
1 'polypeptide(L)'
;MEQRKLTIPAVEPFKLEFTIWALRRRKTNIVDWWDEETYSRVLVFDDQPVRMIITQEGTNRAPNLGLTLISQKGLSFSTQTEALLIVGKMLGLTIDLHPFYKLAAGNELLRDLVRVFRGVKPPCFPSLFEALVNSISCQQVTLDVGILMMNRLAKRFGVKFEIKGVVQYAFPRPEDLENATEADIKDLGYSAQKA
;
A
#
# COMPACT_ATOMS: atom_id res chain seq x y z
N MET A 1 21.07 9.83 -6.83
CA MET A 1 19.60 9.71 -6.72
C MET A 1 19.05 9.63 -8.12
N GLU A 2 18.40 8.52 -8.44
CA GLU A 2 17.79 8.27 -9.74
C GLU A 2 16.26 8.31 -9.61
N GLN A 3 15.60 8.87 -10.61
CA GLN A 3 14.15 8.93 -10.69
C GLN A 3 13.68 8.44 -12.05
N ARG A 4 12.65 7.60 -12.06
CA ARG A 4 12.01 7.10 -13.29
C ARG A 4 10.52 7.27 -13.18
N LYS A 5 9.90 7.89 -14.19
CA LYS A 5 8.44 7.93 -14.34
C LYS A 5 7.99 6.87 -15.33
N LEU A 6 6.95 6.14 -14.97
CA LEU A 6 6.29 5.09 -15.71
C LEU A 6 4.79 5.39 -15.76
N THR A 7 4.11 4.79 -16.73
CA THR A 7 2.67 4.95 -16.90
C THR A 7 2.00 3.58 -16.76
N ILE A 8 0.89 3.51 -16.03
CA ILE A 8 0.17 2.27 -15.78
C ILE A 8 -1.32 2.46 -16.13
N PRO A 9 -1.86 1.68 -17.07
CA PRO A 9 -3.30 1.70 -17.35
C PRO A 9 -4.07 1.04 -16.20
N ALA A 10 -5.33 1.44 -16.03
CA ALA A 10 -6.26 0.75 -15.13
C ALA A 10 -7.58 0.45 -15.87
N VAL A 11 -8.23 -0.65 -15.49
CA VAL A 11 -9.56 -1.01 -16.00
C VAL A 11 -10.58 -0.06 -15.37
N GLU A 12 -11.36 0.62 -16.22
CA GLU A 12 -12.40 1.53 -15.75
C GLU A 12 -13.59 0.79 -15.09
N PRO A 13 -14.31 1.44 -14.16
CA PRO A 13 -13.92 2.68 -13.51
C PRO A 13 -12.87 2.44 -12.43
N PHE A 14 -12.03 3.45 -12.21
CA PHE A 14 -11.01 3.46 -11.17
C PHE A 14 -10.93 4.83 -10.49
N LYS A 15 -10.82 4.85 -9.16
CA LYS A 15 -10.58 6.04 -8.36
C LYS A 15 -9.45 5.74 -7.37
N LEU A 16 -8.30 6.38 -7.57
CA LEU A 16 -7.11 6.17 -6.73
C LEU A 16 -7.40 6.48 -5.27
N GLU A 17 -7.95 7.66 -4.99
CA GLU A 17 -8.28 8.13 -3.65
C GLU A 17 -9.04 7.09 -2.81
N PHE A 18 -10.13 6.52 -3.35
CA PHE A 18 -10.92 5.53 -2.62
C PHE A 18 -10.21 4.20 -2.46
N THR A 19 -9.44 3.78 -3.46
CA THR A 19 -8.64 2.55 -3.40
C THR A 19 -7.54 2.69 -2.34
N ILE A 20 -6.88 3.85 -2.26
CA ILE A 20 -5.88 4.16 -1.24
C ILE A 20 -6.54 4.34 0.12
N TRP A 21 -7.72 4.93 0.22
CA TRP A 21 -8.47 5.00 1.47
C TRP A 21 -8.74 3.59 2.04
N ALA A 22 -9.16 2.65 1.18
CA ALA A 22 -9.36 1.26 1.56
C ALA A 22 -8.06 0.53 1.95
N LEU A 23 -6.94 0.78 1.24
CA LEU A 23 -5.63 0.18 1.54
C LEU A 23 -5.01 0.74 2.83
N ARG A 24 -4.93 2.07 2.90
CA ARG A 24 -4.32 2.83 4.01
C ARG A 24 -5.08 2.63 5.31
N ARG A 25 -6.42 2.53 5.24
CA ARG A 25 -7.39 2.34 6.33
C ARG A 25 -7.47 3.46 7.38
N ARG A 26 -6.33 4.05 7.76
CA ARG A 26 -6.21 5.14 8.73
C ARG A 26 -5.16 6.15 8.30
N LYS A 27 -5.45 7.44 8.49
CA LYS A 27 -4.50 8.53 8.20
C LYS A 27 -3.18 8.43 8.99
N THR A 28 -3.20 7.75 10.13
CA THR A 28 -2.03 7.53 10.97
C THR A 28 -1.09 6.45 10.43
N ASN A 29 -1.48 5.64 9.44
CA ASN A 29 -0.61 4.67 8.79
C ASN A 29 0.57 5.39 8.12
N ILE A 30 1.80 5.05 8.53
CA ILE A 30 3.03 5.70 8.05
C ILE A 30 3.64 5.01 6.82
N VAL A 31 3.22 3.79 6.53
CA VAL A 31 3.72 3.00 5.40
C VAL A 31 2.98 3.40 4.12
N ASP A 32 1.66 3.57 4.22
CA ASP A 32 0.79 4.05 3.15
C ASP A 32 0.53 5.55 3.31
N TRP A 33 1.34 6.37 2.65
CA TRP A 33 1.20 7.83 2.68
C TRP A 33 0.21 8.33 1.62
N TRP A 34 -0.66 9.26 2.00
CA TRP A 34 -1.60 9.91 1.10
C TRP A 34 -1.83 11.35 1.54
N ASP A 35 -1.63 12.28 0.62
CA ASP A 35 -1.74 13.74 0.81
C ASP A 35 -2.93 14.36 0.04
N GLU A 36 -3.96 13.55 -0.24
CA GLU A 36 -5.17 13.91 -1.01
C GLU A 36 -5.01 13.88 -2.54
N GLU A 37 -3.78 13.91 -3.04
CA GLU A 37 -3.51 13.83 -4.49
C GLU A 37 -2.58 12.66 -4.84
N THR A 38 -1.59 12.42 -3.99
CA THR A 38 -0.46 11.55 -4.25
C THR A 38 -0.37 10.45 -3.21
N TYR A 39 -0.27 9.21 -3.69
CA TYR A 39 0.06 8.07 -2.86
C TYR A 39 1.55 7.83 -2.86
N SER A 40 2.15 7.62 -1.69
CA SER A 40 3.57 7.34 -1.57
C SER A 40 3.80 6.14 -0.66
N ARG A 41 4.70 5.24 -1.09
CA ARG A 41 5.09 4.08 -0.31
C ARG A 41 6.51 3.65 -0.66
N VAL A 42 7.24 3.14 0.32
CA VAL A 42 8.58 2.56 0.10
C VAL A 42 8.45 1.04 0.01
N LEU A 43 9.04 0.46 -1.02
CA LEU A 43 9.25 -0.99 -1.14
C LEU A 43 10.74 -1.25 -1.30
N VAL A 44 11.17 -2.48 -1.00
CA VAL A 44 12.57 -2.88 -1.12
C VAL A 44 12.68 -3.89 -2.25
N PHE A 45 13.59 -3.63 -3.19
CA PHE A 45 13.91 -4.49 -4.33
C PHE A 45 15.41 -4.74 -4.31
N ASP A 46 15.85 -6.00 -4.35
CA ASP A 46 17.28 -6.36 -4.28
C ASP A 46 18.04 -5.63 -3.14
N ASP A 47 17.44 -5.64 -1.93
CA ASP A 47 17.94 -4.92 -0.73
C ASP A 47 18.11 -3.40 -0.91
N GLN A 48 17.46 -2.81 -1.91
CA GLN A 48 17.43 -1.37 -2.16
C GLN A 48 16.03 -0.79 -1.92
N PRO A 49 15.89 0.17 -1.00
CA PRO A 49 14.62 0.85 -0.82
C PRO A 49 14.36 1.78 -2.01
N VAL A 50 13.19 1.60 -2.62
CA VAL A 50 12.66 2.41 -3.70
C VAL A 50 11.37 3.06 -3.22
N ARG A 51 11.35 4.39 -3.23
CA ARG A 51 10.12 5.14 -2.98
C ARG A 51 9.29 5.19 -4.25
N MET A 52 8.07 4.70 -4.15
CA MET A 52 7.05 4.82 -5.16
C MET A 52 6.16 6.02 -4.85
N ILE A 53 5.81 6.76 -5.89
CA ILE A 53 4.88 7.88 -5.85
C ILE A 53 3.87 7.65 -6.98
N ILE A 54 2.59 7.62 -6.66
CA ILE A 54 1.51 7.26 -7.59
C ILE A 54 0.47 8.37 -7.61
N THR A 55 0.15 8.86 -8.80
CA THR A 55 -0.89 9.85 -9.06
C THR A 55 -1.85 9.34 -10.15
N GLN A 56 -3.11 9.76 -10.10
CA GLN A 56 -4.06 9.49 -11.18
C GLN A 56 -4.08 10.67 -12.15
N GLU A 57 -3.58 10.43 -13.36
CA GLU A 57 -3.46 11.46 -14.42
C GLU A 57 -4.68 11.46 -15.37
N GLY A 58 -5.46 10.38 -15.38
CA GLY A 58 -6.68 10.22 -16.19
C GLY A 58 -7.98 10.40 -15.41
N THR A 59 -9.10 10.37 -16.13
CA THR A 59 -10.44 10.42 -15.50
C THR A 59 -10.83 9.06 -14.93
N ASN A 60 -11.87 9.00 -14.10
CA ASN A 60 -12.34 7.71 -13.56
C ASN A 60 -12.84 6.73 -14.64
N ARG A 61 -13.15 7.20 -15.85
CA ARG A 61 -13.62 6.38 -17.00
C ARG A 61 -12.55 6.16 -18.07
N ALA A 62 -11.43 6.86 -17.98
CA ALA A 62 -10.25 6.60 -18.78
C ALA A 62 -9.03 6.72 -17.84
N PRO A 63 -8.92 5.83 -16.84
CA PRO A 63 -7.95 6.00 -15.78
C PRO A 63 -6.57 5.63 -16.27
N ASN A 64 -5.63 6.49 -15.93
CA ASN A 64 -4.21 6.29 -16.19
C ASN A 64 -3.44 6.76 -14.96
N LEU A 65 -2.46 5.96 -14.52
CA LEU A 65 -1.64 6.25 -13.36
C LEU A 65 -0.23 6.64 -13.78
N GLY A 66 0.29 7.71 -13.17
CA GLY A 66 1.72 8.01 -13.17
C GLY A 66 2.37 7.31 -11.98
N LEU A 67 3.31 6.39 -12.23
CA LEU A 67 4.17 5.80 -11.20
C LEU A 67 5.56 6.42 -11.31
N THR A 68 5.98 7.13 -10.28
CA THR A 68 7.36 7.63 -10.15
C THR A 68 8.12 6.78 -9.13
N LEU A 69 9.22 6.20 -9.57
CA LEU A 69 10.17 5.45 -8.75
C LEU A 69 11.36 6.34 -8.43
N ILE A 70 11.79 6.36 -7.17
CA ILE A 70 12.97 7.09 -6.70
C ILE A 70 13.87 6.14 -5.91
N SER A 71 15.14 6.08 -6.30
CA SER A 71 16.16 5.23 -5.69
C SER A 71 17.45 6.01 -5.43
N GLN A 72 18.21 5.59 -4.41
CA GLN A 72 19.53 6.16 -4.11
C GLN A 72 20.64 5.51 -4.95
N LYS A 73 20.56 4.20 -5.21
CA LYS A 73 21.62 3.39 -5.85
C LYS A 73 21.36 3.03 -7.32
N GLY A 74 20.14 3.28 -7.82
CA GLY A 74 19.78 3.12 -9.22
C GLY A 74 18.43 2.40 -9.43
N LEU A 75 17.93 2.37 -10.66
CA LEU A 75 16.66 1.74 -11.03
C LEU A 75 16.84 0.79 -12.23
N SER A 76 17.16 -0.48 -11.94
CA SER A 76 17.28 -1.51 -12.98
C SER A 76 15.94 -1.75 -13.69
N PHE A 77 15.99 -2.35 -14.89
CA PHE A 77 14.80 -2.71 -15.62
C PHE A 77 13.95 -3.77 -14.89
N SER A 78 14.60 -4.70 -14.18
CA SER A 78 13.90 -5.70 -13.35
C SER A 78 13.12 -5.04 -12.22
N THR A 79 13.74 -4.10 -11.49
CA THR A 79 13.07 -3.32 -10.44
C THR A 79 11.87 -2.54 -10.99
N GLN A 80 12.01 -1.90 -12.15
CA GLN A 80 10.91 -1.17 -12.79
C GLN A 80 9.74 -2.13 -13.14
N THR A 81 10.06 -3.30 -13.70
CA THR A 81 9.05 -4.32 -14.08
C THR A 81 8.34 -4.88 -12.85
N GLU A 82 9.09 -5.22 -11.80
CA GLU A 82 8.53 -5.75 -10.56
C GLU A 82 7.66 -4.71 -9.85
N ALA A 83 8.08 -3.45 -9.81
CA ALA A 83 7.28 -2.36 -9.26
C ALA A 83 5.93 -2.20 -9.99
N LEU A 84 5.92 -2.30 -11.32
CA LEU A 84 4.68 -2.28 -12.11
C LEU A 84 3.75 -3.44 -11.73
N LEU A 85 4.28 -4.64 -11.57
CA LEU A 85 3.50 -5.82 -11.18
C LEU A 85 2.92 -5.69 -9.77
N ILE A 86 3.74 -5.28 -8.80
CA ILE A 86 3.31 -5.09 -7.41
C ILE A 86 2.24 -4.00 -7.34
N VAL A 87 2.45 -2.84 -7.98
CA VAL A 87 1.46 -1.75 -7.98
C VAL A 87 0.17 -2.17 -8.68
N GLY A 88 0.27 -2.86 -9.82
CA GLY A 88 -0.88 -3.39 -10.54
C GLY A 88 -1.76 -4.31 -9.68
N LYS A 89 -1.12 -5.24 -8.95
CA LYS A 89 -1.81 -6.15 -8.02
C LYS A 89 -2.34 -5.41 -6.78
N MET A 90 -1.50 -4.59 -6.14
CA MET A 90 -1.81 -3.87 -4.90
C MET A 90 -3.02 -2.95 -5.07
N LEU A 91 -3.15 -2.30 -6.22
CA LEU A 91 -4.26 -1.39 -6.52
C LEU A 91 -5.39 -2.06 -7.33
N GLY A 92 -5.30 -3.35 -7.61
CA GLY A 92 -6.33 -4.09 -8.37
C GLY A 92 -6.60 -3.51 -9.77
N LEU A 93 -5.57 -3.00 -10.45
CA LEU A 93 -5.73 -2.22 -11.68
C LEU A 93 -6.35 -3.01 -12.84
N THR A 94 -6.25 -4.33 -12.82
CA THR A 94 -6.80 -5.22 -13.86
C THR A 94 -8.19 -5.77 -13.51
N ILE A 95 -8.73 -5.47 -12.33
CA ILE A 95 -10.00 -6.03 -11.86
C ILE A 95 -11.15 -5.34 -12.57
N ASP A 96 -12.01 -6.10 -13.25
CA ASP A 96 -13.25 -5.60 -13.82
C ASP A 96 -14.35 -5.50 -12.75
N LEU A 97 -14.87 -4.29 -12.54
CA LEU A 97 -15.95 -4.03 -11.57
C LEU A 97 -17.35 -4.16 -12.19
N HIS A 98 -17.49 -4.28 -13.52
CA HIS A 98 -18.79 -4.35 -14.18
C HIS A 98 -19.69 -5.49 -13.65
N PRO A 99 -19.17 -6.72 -13.43
CA PRO A 99 -19.99 -7.79 -12.84
C PRO A 99 -20.52 -7.44 -11.44
N PHE A 100 -19.66 -6.83 -10.60
CA PHE A 100 -20.06 -6.38 -9.26
C PHE A 100 -21.11 -5.28 -9.31
N TYR A 101 -20.97 -4.30 -10.21
CA TYR A 101 -21.97 -3.24 -10.36
C TYR A 101 -23.31 -3.75 -10.88
N LYS A 102 -23.30 -4.73 -11.79
CA LYS A 102 -24.54 -5.38 -12.24
C LYS A 102 -25.27 -6.05 -11.08
N LEU A 103 -24.52 -6.74 -10.19
CA LEU A 103 -25.06 -7.34 -8.98
C LEU A 103 -25.60 -6.28 -8.01
N ALA A 104 -24.81 -5.23 -7.74
CA ALA A 104 -25.16 -4.17 -6.80
C ALA A 104 -26.40 -3.38 -7.24
N ALA A 105 -26.67 -3.25 -8.54
CA ALA A 105 -27.84 -2.53 -9.05
C ALA A 105 -29.18 -3.13 -8.59
N GLY A 106 -29.22 -4.44 -8.31
CA GLY A 106 -30.41 -5.14 -7.81
C GLY A 106 -30.64 -5.02 -6.31
N ASN A 107 -29.72 -4.40 -5.56
CA ASN A 107 -29.83 -4.23 -4.11
C ASN A 107 -29.75 -2.75 -3.74
N GLU A 108 -30.75 -2.23 -3.04
CA GLU A 108 -30.87 -0.80 -2.78
C GLU A 108 -29.70 -0.21 -2.00
N LEU A 109 -29.27 -0.89 -0.94
CA LEU A 109 -28.16 -0.47 -0.08
C LEU A 109 -26.83 -0.49 -0.84
N LEU A 110 -26.57 -1.56 -1.59
CA LEU A 110 -25.33 -1.67 -2.38
C LEU A 110 -25.29 -0.65 -3.52
N ARG A 111 -26.42 -0.38 -4.17
CA ARG A 111 -26.52 0.58 -5.26
C ARG A 111 -26.11 1.98 -4.81
N ASP A 112 -26.58 2.44 -3.66
CA ASP A 112 -26.25 3.77 -3.16
C ASP A 112 -24.80 3.87 -2.70
N LEU A 113 -24.25 2.81 -2.08
CA LEU A 113 -22.83 2.73 -1.78
C LEU A 113 -21.96 2.76 -3.06
N VAL A 114 -22.35 2.02 -4.10
CA VAL A 114 -21.64 2.02 -5.39
C VAL A 114 -21.65 3.39 -6.06
N ARG A 115 -22.73 4.16 -5.92
CA ARG A 115 -22.80 5.53 -6.46
C ARG A 115 -21.78 6.45 -5.78
N VAL A 116 -21.67 6.37 -4.46
CA VAL A 116 -20.73 7.19 -3.66
C VAL A 116 -19.28 6.76 -3.91
N PHE A 117 -19.02 5.45 -3.88
CA PHE A 117 -17.67 4.87 -3.92
C PHE A 117 -17.32 4.29 -5.29
N ARG A 118 -17.82 4.88 -6.37
CA ARG A 118 -17.58 4.35 -7.72
C ARG A 118 -16.09 4.34 -8.05
N GLY A 119 -15.57 3.16 -8.42
CA GLY A 119 -14.19 2.98 -8.85
C GLY A 119 -13.22 2.52 -7.77
N VAL A 120 -13.68 2.20 -6.55
CA VAL A 120 -12.81 1.51 -5.57
C VAL A 120 -12.49 0.11 -6.10
N LYS A 121 -11.20 -0.19 -6.25
CA LYS A 121 -10.75 -1.57 -6.47
C LYS A 121 -10.50 -2.24 -5.11
N PRO A 122 -10.68 -3.55 -4.96
CA PRO A 122 -10.29 -4.26 -3.74
C PRO A 122 -8.75 -4.30 -3.69
N PRO A 123 -8.11 -3.51 -2.80
CA PRO A 123 -6.66 -3.45 -2.77
C PRO A 123 -6.08 -4.68 -2.06
N CYS A 124 -4.85 -5.02 -2.42
CA CYS A 124 -4.08 -6.10 -1.80
C CYS A 124 -2.81 -5.53 -1.15
N PHE A 125 -2.29 -6.18 -0.11
CA PHE A 125 -0.95 -5.85 0.38
C PHE A 125 0.13 -6.31 -0.62
N PRO A 126 1.28 -5.61 -0.68
CA PRO A 126 2.39 -5.95 -1.59
C PRO A 126 2.92 -7.39 -1.45
N SER A 127 2.89 -7.96 -0.25
CA SER A 127 3.36 -9.32 0.03
C SER A 127 2.39 -10.11 0.90
N LEU A 128 2.49 -11.44 0.83
CA LEU A 128 1.74 -12.33 1.73
C LEU A 128 2.16 -12.12 3.19
N PHE A 129 3.46 -11.93 3.41
CA PHE A 129 4.00 -11.68 4.75
C PHE A 129 3.35 -10.45 5.39
N GLU A 130 3.31 -9.34 4.67
CA GLU A 130 2.66 -8.12 5.16
C GLU A 130 1.16 -8.33 5.41
N ALA A 131 0.46 -9.08 4.55
CA ALA A 131 -0.95 -9.39 4.74
C ALA A 131 -1.19 -10.18 6.04
N LEU A 132 -0.32 -11.15 6.34
CA LEU A 132 -0.38 -11.95 7.57
C LEU A 132 -0.07 -11.11 8.80
N VAL A 133 1.00 -10.32 8.78
CA VAL A 133 1.34 -9.41 9.90
C VAL A 133 0.21 -8.42 10.13
N ASN A 134 -0.38 -7.85 9.07
CA ASN A 134 -1.55 -6.98 9.19
C ASN A 134 -2.72 -7.66 9.91
N SER A 135 -3.03 -8.89 9.50
CA SER A 135 -4.14 -9.67 10.05
C SER A 135 -3.90 -10.01 11.52
N ILE A 136 -2.71 -10.48 11.88
CA ILE A 136 -2.31 -10.83 13.26
C ILE A 136 -2.29 -9.58 14.14
N SER A 137 -1.73 -8.48 13.65
CA SER A 137 -1.65 -7.22 14.40
C SER A 137 -3.03 -6.73 14.84
N CYS A 138 -4.03 -6.85 13.96
CA CYS A 138 -5.37 -6.33 14.20
C CYS A 138 -6.30 -7.28 14.98
N GLN A 139 -5.84 -8.49 15.35
CA GLN A 139 -6.61 -9.43 16.15
C GLN A 139 -6.97 -8.85 17.53
N GLN A 140 -8.25 -8.87 17.89
CA GLN A 140 -8.78 -8.51 19.22
C GLN A 140 -8.38 -7.10 19.71
N VAL A 141 -8.07 -6.18 18.79
CA VAL A 141 -7.77 -4.78 19.08
C VAL A 141 -8.52 -3.86 18.12
N THR A 142 -8.60 -2.58 18.43
CA THR A 142 -9.12 -1.61 17.46
C THR A 142 -8.16 -1.47 16.29
N LEU A 143 -8.69 -1.07 15.13
CA LEU A 143 -7.88 -0.81 13.95
C LEU A 143 -6.82 0.28 14.21
N ASP A 144 -7.12 1.30 15.03
CA ASP A 144 -6.16 2.35 15.38
C ASP A 144 -4.97 1.81 16.18
N VAL A 145 -5.21 0.88 17.13
CA VAL A 145 -4.13 0.21 17.88
C VAL A 145 -3.33 -0.72 16.97
N GLY A 146 -4.00 -1.49 16.09
CA GLY A 146 -3.34 -2.32 15.08
C GLY A 146 -2.39 -1.51 14.19
N ILE A 147 -2.86 -0.39 13.65
CA ILE A 147 -2.06 0.52 12.83
C ILE A 147 -0.90 1.15 13.63
N LEU A 148 -1.13 1.53 14.89
CA LEU A 148 -0.07 2.06 15.75
C LEU A 148 1.06 1.03 15.98
N MET A 149 0.72 -0.23 16.25
CA MET A 149 1.69 -1.30 16.43
C MET A 149 2.49 -1.56 15.13
N MET A 150 1.82 -1.60 13.98
CA MET A 150 2.49 -1.75 12.69
C MET A 150 3.38 -0.55 12.32
N ASN A 151 2.97 0.67 12.67
CA ASN A 151 3.81 1.85 12.51
C ASN A 151 5.09 1.76 13.34
N ARG A 152 4.99 1.25 14.58
CA ARG A 152 6.16 1.02 15.45
C ARG A 152 7.07 -0.07 14.88
N LEU A 153 6.47 -1.16 14.36
CA LEU A 153 7.19 -2.24 13.68
C LEU A 153 7.96 -1.72 12.46
N ALA A 154 7.32 -0.96 11.58
CA ALA A 154 7.96 -0.35 10.42
C ALA A 154 9.07 0.65 10.81
N LYS A 155 8.89 1.42 11.89
CA LYS A 155 9.94 2.33 12.38
C LYS A 155 11.16 1.61 12.95
N ARG A 156 10.96 0.49 13.67
CA ARG A 156 12.04 -0.26 14.33
C ARG A 156 12.79 -1.16 13.35
N PHE A 157 12.07 -1.86 12.49
CA PHE A 157 12.63 -2.91 11.64
C PHE A 157 12.57 -2.62 10.14
N GLY A 158 11.72 -1.68 9.70
CA GLY A 158 11.59 -1.36 8.29
C GLY A 158 12.80 -0.60 7.74
N VAL A 159 13.19 -0.90 6.50
CA VAL A 159 14.25 -0.19 5.80
C VAL A 159 13.86 1.29 5.64
N LYS A 160 14.76 2.18 6.06
CA LYS A 160 14.58 3.63 5.99
C LYS A 160 14.86 4.15 4.59
N PHE A 161 14.05 5.10 4.15
CA PHE A 161 14.28 5.88 2.94
C PHE A 161 14.15 7.36 3.28
N GLU A 162 15.22 8.12 3.08
CA GLU A 162 15.29 9.54 3.44
C GLU A 162 15.57 10.40 2.20
N ILE A 163 14.77 11.45 2.02
CA ILE A 163 14.98 12.50 1.01
C ILE A 163 14.65 13.84 1.64
N LYS A 164 15.59 14.81 1.54
CA LYS A 164 15.39 16.20 1.98
C LYS A 164 14.85 16.31 3.42
N GLY A 165 15.37 15.47 4.33
CA GLY A 165 14.96 15.43 5.74
C GLY A 165 13.60 14.76 6.02
N VAL A 166 12.90 14.28 4.99
CA VAL A 166 11.69 13.48 5.14
C VAL A 166 12.05 12.00 5.13
N VAL A 167 11.75 11.32 6.23
CA VAL A 167 12.00 9.87 6.40
C VAL A 167 10.69 9.10 6.19
N GLN A 168 10.73 8.11 5.31
CA GLN A 168 9.72 7.07 5.16
C GLN A 168 10.33 5.71 5.46
N TYR A 169 9.47 4.76 5.80
CA TYR A 169 9.88 3.40 6.16
C TYR A 169 9.16 2.41 5.24
N ALA A 170 9.89 1.44 4.72
CA ALA A 170 9.27 0.26 4.15
C ALA A 170 8.55 -0.53 5.25
N PHE A 171 7.53 -1.30 4.87
CA PHE A 171 7.04 -2.35 5.75
C PHE A 171 8.15 -3.40 5.89
N PRO A 172 8.43 -3.94 7.10
CA PRO A 172 9.49 -4.92 7.29
C PRO A 172 9.26 -6.17 6.45
N ARG A 173 10.33 -6.65 5.82
CA ARG A 173 10.37 -7.96 5.17
C ARG A 173 10.67 -9.05 6.20
N PRO A 174 10.45 -10.34 5.88
CA PRO A 174 10.83 -11.43 6.77
C PRO A 174 12.28 -11.34 7.27
N GLU A 175 13.23 -11.05 6.38
CA GLU A 175 14.65 -10.91 6.68
C GLU A 175 14.96 -9.72 7.61
N ASP A 176 14.16 -8.66 7.58
CA ASP A 176 14.34 -7.50 8.45
C ASP A 176 13.93 -7.83 9.91
N LEU A 177 13.25 -8.96 10.13
CA LEU A 177 12.79 -9.45 11.43
C LEU A 177 13.52 -10.72 11.90
N GLU A 178 14.51 -11.22 11.14
CA GLU A 178 15.20 -12.48 11.43
C GLU A 178 15.82 -12.53 12.84
N ASN A 179 16.32 -11.38 13.31
CA ASN A 179 16.96 -11.25 14.62
C ASN A 179 16.04 -10.58 15.68
N ALA A 180 14.76 -10.37 15.38
CA ALA A 180 13.83 -9.79 16.33
C ALA A 180 13.47 -10.82 17.41
N THR A 181 13.63 -10.45 18.68
CA THR A 181 13.22 -11.28 19.81
C THR A 181 11.75 -11.05 20.15
N GLU A 182 11.12 -12.01 20.85
CA GLU A 182 9.75 -11.83 21.39
C GLU A 182 9.64 -10.54 22.23
N ALA A 183 10.68 -10.22 23.01
CA ALA A 183 10.75 -9.01 23.82
C ALA A 183 10.73 -7.75 22.94
N ASP A 184 11.49 -7.73 21.84
CA ASP A 184 11.49 -6.60 20.91
C ASP A 184 10.12 -6.33 20.30
N ILE A 185 9.36 -7.39 19.98
CA ILE A 185 8.01 -7.29 19.41
C ILE A 185 7.01 -6.83 20.48
N LYS A 186 7.11 -7.34 21.71
CA LYS A 186 6.27 -6.92 22.85
C LYS A 186 6.46 -5.45 23.21
N ASP A 187 7.69 -4.94 23.14
CA ASP A 187 7.99 -3.51 23.35
C ASP A 187 7.22 -2.60 22.37
N LEU A 188 6.79 -3.12 21.21
CA LEU A 188 5.99 -2.37 20.26
C LEU A 188 4.49 -2.33 20.61
N GLY A 189 4.06 -3.12 21.60
CA GLY A 189 2.70 -3.22 22.10
C GLY A 189 1.98 -4.51 21.72
N TYR A 190 2.66 -5.49 21.12
CA TYR A 190 2.09 -6.80 20.84
C TYR A 190 2.01 -7.67 22.11
N SER A 191 1.04 -8.58 22.15
CA SER A 191 0.98 -9.64 23.16
C SER A 191 2.02 -10.73 22.86
N ALA A 192 2.37 -11.54 23.86
CA ALA A 192 3.29 -12.67 23.69
C ALA A 192 2.83 -13.66 22.61
N GLN A 193 1.52 -13.91 22.46
CA GLN A 193 1.01 -14.83 21.43
C GLN A 193 1.11 -14.29 20.00
N LYS A 194 1.31 -12.97 19.82
CA LYS A 194 1.46 -12.35 18.51
C LYS A 194 2.94 -12.12 18.16
N ALA A 195 3.79 -12.04 19.17
CA ALA A 195 5.24 -11.91 19.07
C ALA A 195 5.85 -13.27 18.71
#